data_AF-A0A0N0LJS6-F1
#
_entry.id   AF-A0A0N0LJS6-F1
#
_cell.length_a   1.000
_cell.length_b   1.000
_cell.length_c   1.000
_cell.angle_alpha   90.00
_cell.angle_beta   90.00
_cell.angle_gamma   90.00
#
_symmetry.space_group_name_H-M   'P 1'
#
loop_
_entity.id
_entity.type
_entity.pdbx_description
1 polymer ?
#
loop_
_entity_poly.entity_id
_entity_poly.type
_entity_poly.pdbx_seq_one_letter_code
_entity_poly.pdbx_strand_id
1 'polypeptide(L)'
;MIAEIEKYIEIQNSIDEILKNSPFKMSYIIEKSGIKKPTFFKKLKEKRFTPEELLIISKTIEVKQWRNETKEEILESLRKSEEDFRNGKGIPGEIVLENMKKRIEKYRKDAL
;
A
#
# COMPACT_ATOMS: atom_id res chain seq x y z
N MET A 1 -13.82 -25.17 -10.62
CA MET A 1 -13.11 -25.90 -9.54
C MET A 1 -11.68 -26.30 -9.93
N ILE A 2 -11.46 -26.95 -11.08
CA ILE A 2 -10.12 -27.38 -11.51
C ILE A 2 -9.19 -26.17 -11.73
N ALA A 3 -9.66 -25.16 -12.47
CA ALA A 3 -8.88 -23.96 -12.78
C ALA A 3 -8.44 -23.17 -11.53
N GLU A 4 -9.27 -23.14 -10.49
CA GLU A 4 -8.98 -22.47 -9.22
C GLU A 4 -7.91 -23.22 -8.43
N ILE A 5 -7.92 -24.55 -8.49
CA ILE A 5 -6.87 -25.40 -7.90
C ILE A 5 -5.56 -25.23 -8.67
N GLU A 6 -5.60 -25.20 -10.01
CA GLU A 6 -4.42 -24.95 -10.84
C GLU A 6 -3.79 -23.60 -10.54
N LYS A 7 -4.62 -22.55 -10.43
CA LYS A 7 -4.18 -21.19 -10.06
C LYS A 7 -3.56 -21.15 -8.66
N TYR A 8 -4.13 -21.88 -7.70
CA TYR A 8 -3.54 -22.01 -6.36
C TYR A 8 -2.15 -22.65 -6.41
N ILE A 9 -1.99 -23.74 -7.17
CA ILE A 9 -0.70 -24.42 -7.35
C ILE A 9 0.33 -23.48 -7.98
N GLU A 10 -0.07 -22.71 -9.00
CA GLU A 10 0.78 -21.72 -9.64
C GLU A 10 1.26 -20.65 -8.64
N ILE A 11 0.35 -20.06 -7.86
CA ILE A 11 0.69 -19.07 -6.83
C ILE A 11 1.66 -19.66 -5.80
N GLN A 12 1.40 -20.87 -5.33
CA GLN A 12 2.27 -21.53 -4.34
C GLN A 12 3.66 -21.81 -4.91
N ASN A 13 3.76 -22.16 -6.20
CA ASN A 13 5.04 -22.40 -6.88
C ASN A 13 5.83 -21.11 -7.13
N SER A 14 5.15 -20.00 -7.38
CA SER A 14 5.75 -18.70 -7.72
C SER A 14 5.87 -17.74 -6.53
N ILE A 15 5.54 -18.18 -5.31
CA ILE A 15 5.52 -17.34 -4.12
C ILE A 15 6.85 -16.63 -3.84
N ASP A 16 7.99 -17.27 -4.14
CA ASP A 16 9.32 -16.67 -3.94
C ASP A 16 9.53 -15.44 -4.83
N GLU A 17 9.09 -15.51 -6.08
CA GLU A 17 9.15 -14.39 -7.03
C GLU A 17 8.14 -13.30 -6.68
N ILE A 18 6.91 -13.69 -6.32
CA ILE A 18 5.85 -12.76 -5.89
C ILE A 18 6.32 -11.93 -4.70
N LEU A 19 6.97 -12.55 -3.72
CA LEU A 19 7.47 -11.84 -2.54
C LEU A 19 8.70 -10.97 -2.82
N LYS A 20 9.55 -11.36 -3.79
CA LYS A 20 10.69 -10.53 -4.23
C LYS A 20 10.24 -9.29 -5.00
N ASN A 21 9.20 -9.42 -5.81
CA ASN A 21 8.63 -8.34 -6.61
C ASN A 21 7.63 -7.47 -5.82
N SER A 22 7.33 -7.85 -4.58
CA SER A 22 6.49 -7.08 -3.68
C SER A 22 7.12 -5.72 -3.36
N PRO A 23 6.33 -4.63 -3.26
CA PRO A 23 6.84 -3.32 -2.85
C PRO A 23 7.24 -3.27 -1.36
N PHE A 24 6.99 -4.34 -0.60
CA PHE A 24 7.28 -4.40 0.83
C PHE A 24 8.54 -5.19 1.14
N LYS A 25 9.27 -4.74 2.18
CA LYS A 25 10.44 -5.47 2.68
C LYS A 25 10.03 -6.82 3.25
N MET A 26 10.85 -7.85 3.01
CA MET A 26 10.61 -9.21 3.51
C MET A 26 10.40 -9.24 5.04
N SER A 27 11.15 -8.44 5.80
CA SER A 27 10.98 -8.33 7.26
C SER A 27 9.58 -7.88 7.68
N TYR A 28 8.97 -6.96 6.94
CA TYR A 28 7.62 -6.47 7.18
C TYR A 28 6.58 -7.55 6.89
N ILE A 29 6.74 -8.26 5.76
CA ILE A 29 5.86 -9.37 5.38
C ILE A 29 5.91 -10.49 6.43
N ILE A 30 7.11 -10.84 6.90
CA ILE A 30 7.31 -11.85 7.95
C ILE A 30 6.59 -11.44 9.23
N GLU A 31 6.77 -10.19 9.68
CA GLU A 31 6.12 -9.68 10.89
C GLU A 31 4.59 -9.76 10.79
N LYS A 32 4.02 -9.31 9.65
CA LYS A 32 2.57 -9.32 9.43
C LYS A 32 1.98 -10.70 9.21
N SER A 33 2.77 -11.65 8.72
CA SER A 33 2.33 -13.04 8.57
C SER A 33 2.10 -13.75 9.91
N GLY A 34 2.68 -13.26 11.01
CA GLY A 34 2.65 -13.94 12.32
C GLY A 34 3.53 -15.19 12.40
N ILE A 35 4.24 -15.54 11.31
CA ILE A 35 5.12 -16.70 11.26
C ILE A 35 6.50 -16.31 11.81
N LYS A 36 7.06 -17.15 12.69
CA LYS A 36 8.43 -16.97 13.18
C LYS A 36 9.41 -16.94 12.00
N LYS A 37 10.34 -15.99 12.00
CA LYS A 37 11.32 -15.78 10.92
C LYS A 37 12.02 -17.07 10.42
N PRO A 38 12.54 -17.98 11.27
CA PRO A 38 13.14 -19.22 10.79
C PRO A 38 12.14 -20.13 10.05
N THR A 39 10.92 -20.24 10.58
CA THR A 39 9.84 -21.04 10.00
C THR A 39 9.38 -20.46 8.66
N PHE A 40 9.32 -19.13 8.56
CA PHE A 40 8.97 -18.45 7.32
C PHE A 40 9.96 -18.78 6.20
N PHE A 41 11.27 -18.66 6.45
CA PHE A 41 12.29 -18.98 5.44
C PHE A 41 12.32 -20.47 5.10
N LYS A 42 12.09 -21.36 6.07
CA LYS A 42 11.94 -22.79 5.80
C LYS A 42 10.76 -23.06 4.86
N LYS A 43 9.58 -22.49 5.17
CA LYS A 43 8.37 -22.60 4.35
C LYS A 43 8.53 -21.99 2.96
N LEU A 44 9.26 -20.89 2.85
CA LEU A 44 9.58 -20.25 1.58
C LEU A 44 10.43 -21.16 0.69
N LYS A 45 11.49 -21.74 1.27
CA LYS A 45 12.36 -22.70 0.55
C LYS A 45 11.61 -23.98 0.14
N GLU A 46 10.74 -24.48 1.03
CA GLU A 46 9.96 -25.69 0.80
C GLU A 46 8.69 -25.45 -0.04
N LYS A 47 8.32 -24.19 -0.27
CA LYS A 47 7.05 -23.76 -0.89
C LYS A 47 5.81 -24.38 -0.22
N ARG A 48 5.81 -24.44 1.12
CA ARG A 48 4.78 -25.11 1.95
C ARG A 48 4.09 -24.14 2.91
N PHE A 49 3.55 -23.07 2.35
CA PHE A 49 2.61 -22.21 3.07
C PHE A 49 1.22 -22.84 3.08
N THR A 50 0.47 -22.65 4.16
CA THR A 50 -0.95 -23.01 4.20
C THR A 50 -1.76 -21.98 3.41
N PRO A 51 -2.97 -22.34 2.94
CA PRO A 51 -3.86 -21.37 2.29
C PRO A 51 -4.13 -20.12 3.14
N GLU A 52 -4.27 -20.28 4.46
CA GLU A 52 -4.49 -19.18 5.40
C GLU A 52 -3.27 -18.26 5.51
N GLU A 53 -2.07 -18.84 5.58
CA GLU A 53 -0.81 -18.09 5.59
C GLU A 53 -0.65 -17.29 4.28
N LEU A 54 -0.91 -17.94 3.14
CA LEU A 54 -0.86 -17.28 1.82
C LEU A 54 -1.86 -16.12 1.73
N LEU A 55 -3.06 -16.27 2.29
CA LEU A 55 -4.08 -15.22 2.30
C LEU A 55 -3.66 -14.02 3.16
N ILE A 56 -3.00 -14.23 4.30
CA ILE A 56 -2.50 -13.14 5.15
C ILE A 56 -1.34 -12.42 4.43
N ILE A 57 -0.44 -13.19 3.83
CA ILE A 57 0.68 -12.66 3.05
C ILE A 57 0.14 -11.86 1.85
N SER A 58 -0.84 -12.38 1.11
CA SER A 58 -1.42 -11.69 -0.06
C SER A 58 -2.01 -10.34 0.33
N LYS A 59 -2.79 -10.28 1.42
CA LYS A 59 -3.36 -9.02 1.96
C LYS A 59 -2.30 -8.02 2.42
N THR A 60 -1.11 -8.50 2.77
CA THR A 60 0.01 -7.64 3.19
C THR A 60 0.75 -7.06 2.00
N ILE A 61 0.94 -7.86 0.93
CA ILE A 61 1.66 -7.44 -0.27
C ILE A 61 0.78 -6.71 -1.28
N GLU A 62 -0.54 -6.95 -1.26
CA GLU A 62 -1.48 -6.13 -1.98
C GLU A 62 -1.41 -4.72 -1.40
N VAL A 63 -0.92 -3.80 -2.22
CA VAL A 63 -0.98 -2.38 -1.92
C VAL A 63 -2.46 -2.07 -1.76
N LYS A 64 -2.90 -1.87 -0.52
CA LYS A 64 -4.22 -1.31 -0.25
C LYS A 64 -4.35 -0.10 -1.16
N GLN A 65 -5.24 -0.18 -2.13
CA GLN A 65 -5.66 0.99 -2.88
C GLN A 65 -6.36 1.88 -1.84
N TRP A 66 -5.59 2.75 -1.19
CA TRP A 66 -6.08 3.68 -0.17
C TRP A 66 -7.14 4.63 -0.72
N ARG A 67 -7.21 4.69 -2.05
CA ARG A 67 -8.25 5.32 -2.84
C ARG A 67 -8.54 4.36 -3.99
N ASN A 68 -9.80 4.19 -4.36
CA ASN A 68 -10.20 3.47 -5.59
C ASN A 68 -9.77 4.22 -6.86
N GLU A 69 -8.81 5.15 -6.74
CA GLU A 69 -8.29 5.93 -7.84
C GLU A 69 -7.35 5.02 -8.63
N THR A 70 -7.74 4.76 -9.86
CA THR A 70 -6.89 4.12 -10.87
C THR A 70 -5.65 4.96 -11.12
N LYS A 71 -4.60 4.31 -11.66
CA LYS A 71 -3.36 5.00 -12.03
C LYS A 71 -3.66 6.19 -12.97
N GLU A 72 -4.62 6.03 -13.88
CA GLU A 72 -5.04 7.09 -14.79
C GLU A 72 -5.68 8.30 -14.07
N GLU A 73 -6.51 8.07 -13.06
CA GLU A 73 -7.14 9.16 -12.28
C GLU A 73 -6.11 9.99 -11.52
N ILE A 74 -5.09 9.35 -10.95
CA ILE A 74 -3.99 10.04 -10.27
C ILE A 74 -3.21 10.91 -11.27
N LEU A 75 -2.89 10.37 -12.45
CA LEU A 75 -2.17 11.11 -13.49
C LEU A 75 -2.98 12.31 -14.00
N GLU A 76 -4.28 12.15 -14.22
CA GLU A 76 -5.15 13.24 -14.65
C GLU A 76 -5.28 14.34 -13.56
N SER A 77 -5.35 13.95 -12.29
CA SER A 77 -5.34 14.90 -11.16
C SER A 77 -4.05 15.72 -11.08
N LEU A 78 -2.90 15.07 -11.28
CA LEU A 78 -1.60 15.74 -11.36
C LEU A 78 -1.54 16.70 -12.56
N ARG A 79 -1.99 16.27 -13.73
CA ARG A 79 -2.04 17.09 -14.95
C ARG A 79 -2.90 18.34 -14.75
N LYS A 80 -4.09 18.19 -14.16
CA LYS A 80 -4.97 19.32 -13.81
C LYS A 80 -4.30 20.28 -12.84
N SER A 81 -3.62 19.75 -11.82
CA SER A 81 -2.90 20.58 -10.84
C SER A 81 -1.78 21.40 -11.49
N GLU A 82 -1.05 20.82 -12.44
CA GLU A 82 -0.04 21.55 -13.24
C GLU A 82 -0.69 22.64 -14.12
N GLU A 83 -1.83 22.34 -14.75
CA GLU A 83 -2.58 23.33 -15.53
C GLU A 83 -3.10 24.47 -14.66
N ASP A 84 -3.65 24.18 -13.49
CA ASP A 84 -4.11 25.18 -12.54
C ASP A 84 -2.94 26.05 -12.06
N PHE A 85 -1.77 25.46 -11.81
CA PHE A 85 -0.55 26.21 -11.50
C PHE A 85 -0.14 27.14 -12.65
N ARG A 86 -0.12 26.65 -13.89
CA ARG A 86 0.20 27.47 -15.09
C ARG A 86 -0.81 28.59 -15.31
N ASN A 87 -2.09 28.33 -15.03
CA ASN A 87 -3.17 29.30 -15.13
C ASN A 87 -3.26 30.25 -13.92
N GLY A 88 -2.31 30.19 -12.99
CA GLY A 88 -2.28 31.04 -11.80
C GLY A 88 -3.39 30.75 -10.78
N LYS A 89 -4.10 29.63 -10.90
CA LYS A 89 -5.14 29.16 -9.97
C LYS A 89 -4.51 28.46 -8.75
N GLY A 90 -3.52 29.10 -8.15
CA GLY A 90 -2.88 28.69 -6.92
C GLY A 90 -3.29 29.57 -5.74
N ILE A 91 -3.01 29.11 -4.53
CA ILE A 91 -3.11 29.95 -3.33
C ILE A 91 -1.69 30.39 -2.95
N PRO A 92 -1.44 31.70 -2.76
CA PRO A 92 -0.15 32.18 -2.26
C PRO A 92 0.26 31.49 -0.95
N GLY A 93 1.54 31.15 -0.82
CA GLY A 93 2.05 30.43 0.34
C GLY A 93 1.81 31.15 1.67
N GLU A 94 1.82 32.48 1.66
CA GLU A 94 1.53 33.33 2.82
C GLU A 94 0.10 33.11 3.35
N ILE A 95 -0.89 33.03 2.45
CA ILE A 95 -2.29 32.76 2.78
C ILE A 95 -2.44 31.33 3.33
N VAL A 96 -1.72 30.36 2.76
CA VAL A 96 -1.71 28.98 3.25
C VAL A 96 -1.17 28.90 4.68
N LEU A 97 -0.06 29.60 4.96
CA LEU A 97 0.55 29.66 6.28
C LEU A 97 -0.35 30.34 7.32
N GLU A 98 -1.01 31.43 6.94
CA GLU A 98 -1.96 32.13 7.81
C GLU A 98 -3.17 31.23 8.16
N ASN A 99 -3.73 30.53 7.17
CA ASN A 99 -4.82 29.59 7.38
C ASN A 99 -4.41 28.39 8.24
N MET A 100 -3.17 27.90 8.10
CA MET A 100 -2.64 26.87 8.98
C MET A 100 -2.54 27.34 10.44
N LYS A 101 -2.01 28.55 10.68
CA LYS A 101 -1.93 29.12 12.03
C LYS A 101 -3.31 29.23 12.68
N LYS A 102 -4.29 29.80 11.96
CA LYS A 102 -5.68 29.91 12.41
C LYS A 102 -6.29 28.55 12.75
N ARG A 103 -6.04 27.51 11.95
CA ARG A 103 -6.50 26.14 12.22
C ARG A 103 -5.90 25.58 13.50
N ILE A 104 -4.58 25.72 13.70
CA ILE A 104 -3.88 25.23 14.89
C ILE A 104 -4.38 25.94 16.16
N GLU A 105 -4.56 27.26 16.10
CA GLU A 105 -5.09 28.03 17.21
C GLU A 105 -6.53 27.63 17.57
N LYS A 106 -7.37 27.38 16.56
CA LYS A 106 -8.72 26.86 16.77
C LYS A 106 -8.70 25.51 17.48
N TYR A 107 -7.92 24.55 16.99
CA TYR A 107 -7.79 23.24 17.64
C TYR A 107 -7.28 23.34 19.08
N ARG A 108 -6.37 24.27 19.37
CA ARG A 108 -5.87 24.50 20.73
C ARG A 108 -6.95 25.07 21.65
N LYS A 109 -7.84 25.95 21.13
CA LYS A 109 -8.97 26.50 21.90
C LYS A 109 -10.07 25.47 22.11
N ASP A 110 -10.34 24.63 21.12
CA ASP A 110 -11.39 23.60 21.18
C ASP A 110 -10.97 22.38 22.06
N ALA A 111 -9.68 22.27 22.41
CA ALA A 111 -9.13 21.21 23.26
C ALA A 111 -8.95 21.60 24.74
N LEU A 112 -9.34 22.83 25.12
CA LEU A 112 -9.39 23.37 26.48
C LEU A 112 -10.85 23.39 26.98
#